data_AF-A0A3D2G8G3-F1
#
_entry.id   AF-A0A3D2G8G3-F1
#
_cell.length_a   1.000
_cell.length_b   1.000
_cell.length_c   1.000
_cell.angle_alpha   90.00
_cell.angle_beta   90.00
_cell.angle_gamma   90.00
#
_symmetry.space_group_name_H-M   'P 1'
#
loop_
_entity.id
_entity.type
_entity.pdbx_description
1 polymer ?
#
loop_
_entity_poly.entity_id
_entity_poly.type
_entity_poly.pdbx_seq_one_letter_code
_entity_poly.pdbx_strand_id
1 'polypeptide(L)'
;MSKVKIIKKNDEYSLEYNIGDICEVTGTWYGGVHITGKSGIPVSLDKEEYMELSTEPEAPQENVPDRDIHVGDIVQHFKREWVSAQTSEYLYKVLAFAQHTETGERLVIYQAMYTPFKICARPYAMFMSEVDHEKYPDVKQKYRFEKISS
;
A
#
# COMPACT_ATOMS: atom_id res chain seq x y z
N MET A 1 -19.09 -0.19 0.12
CA MET A 1 -20.04 0.06 1.23
C MET A 1 -19.32 -0.29 2.51
N SER A 2 -19.30 0.61 3.48
CA SER A 2 -18.55 0.42 4.73
C SER A 2 -19.04 -0.81 5.48
N LYS A 3 -18.12 -1.64 5.95
CA LYS A 3 -18.40 -2.81 6.77
C LYS A 3 -17.85 -2.58 8.17
N VAL A 4 -18.48 -3.18 9.16
CA VAL A 4 -18.01 -3.14 10.54
C VAL A 4 -17.93 -4.55 11.07
N LYS A 5 -16.91 -4.82 11.91
CA LYS A 5 -16.79 -6.07 12.65
C LYS A 5 -17.22 -5.84 14.08
N ILE A 6 -18.15 -6.63 14.58
CA ILE A 6 -18.56 -6.58 15.99
C ILE A 6 -17.40 -7.09 16.85
N ILE A 7 -16.95 -6.28 17.81
CA ILE A 7 -15.88 -6.63 18.75
C ILE A 7 -16.38 -6.79 20.18
N LYS A 8 -17.56 -6.24 20.48
CA LYS A 8 -18.19 -6.27 21.81
C LYS A 8 -19.71 -6.21 21.65
N LYS A 9 -20.45 -6.77 22.61
CA LYS A 9 -21.89 -6.61 22.74
C LYS A 9 -22.19 -5.81 23.99
N ASN A 10 -22.90 -4.71 23.85
CA ASN A 10 -23.50 -4.00 24.98
C ASN A 10 -24.89 -4.60 25.28
N ASP A 11 -25.62 -5.07 24.27
CA ASP A 11 -26.85 -5.85 24.43
C ASP A 11 -26.54 -7.35 24.38
N GLU A 12 -26.42 -7.97 25.55
CA GLU A 12 -26.16 -9.42 25.69
C GLU A 12 -27.34 -10.30 25.26
N TYR A 13 -28.57 -9.76 25.18
CA TYR A 13 -29.78 -10.51 24.82
C TYR A 13 -30.10 -10.46 23.33
N SER A 14 -29.57 -9.48 22.60
CA SER A 14 -29.81 -9.37 21.17
C SER A 14 -29.30 -10.61 20.43
N LEU A 15 -30.14 -11.23 19.61
CA LEU A 15 -29.76 -12.33 18.71
C LEU A 15 -29.44 -11.83 17.30
N GLU A 16 -29.60 -10.53 17.06
CA GLU A 16 -29.48 -9.93 15.74
C GLU A 16 -28.03 -9.81 15.26
N TYR A 17 -27.07 -9.82 16.18
CA TYR A 17 -25.64 -9.72 15.90
C TYR A 17 -24.84 -10.45 16.97
N ASN A 18 -23.70 -11.03 16.60
CA ASN A 18 -22.77 -11.67 17.50
C ASN A 18 -21.38 -11.05 17.40
N ILE A 19 -20.58 -11.16 18.46
CA ILE A 19 -19.17 -10.78 18.44
C ILE A 19 -18.47 -11.57 17.32
N GLY A 20 -17.73 -10.86 16.49
CA GLY A 20 -17.04 -11.39 15.32
C GLY A 20 -17.82 -11.25 14.01
N ASP A 21 -19.13 -10.99 14.05
CA ASP A 21 -19.92 -10.80 12.84
C ASP A 21 -19.43 -9.58 12.05
N ILE A 22 -19.48 -9.69 10.72
CA ILE A 22 -19.18 -8.59 9.80
C ILE A 22 -20.51 -8.12 9.19
N CYS A 23 -20.86 -6.88 9.48
CA CYS A 23 -22.15 -6.31 9.11
C CYS A 23 -21.95 -5.12 8.15
N GLU A 24 -22.92 -4.94 7.24
CA GLU A 24 -22.95 -3.77 6.38
C GLU A 24 -23.60 -2.60 7.11
N VAL A 25 -22.96 -1.43 7.04
CA VAL A 25 -23.48 -0.21 7.65
C VAL A 25 -24.56 0.37 6.75
N THR A 26 -25.76 0.53 7.30
CA THR A 26 -26.92 1.13 6.62
C THR A 26 -27.10 2.61 6.95
N GLY A 27 -26.47 3.10 8.03
CA GLY A 27 -26.51 4.49 8.43
C GLY A 27 -25.57 4.79 9.60
N THR A 28 -25.40 6.07 9.92
CA THR A 28 -24.60 6.53 11.06
C THR A 28 -25.43 7.44 11.96
N TRP A 29 -25.10 7.46 13.26
CA TRP A 29 -25.67 8.36 14.24
C TRP A 29 -24.57 8.89 15.17
N TYR A 30 -24.88 9.86 16.02
CA TYR A 30 -23.85 10.56 16.81
C TYR A 30 -22.96 9.63 17.65
N GLY A 31 -23.50 8.52 18.14
CA GLY A 31 -22.77 7.54 18.97
C GLY A 31 -22.30 6.29 18.24
N GLY A 32 -22.61 6.11 16.95
CA GLY A 32 -22.19 4.91 16.22
C GLY A 32 -22.87 4.67 14.88
N VAL A 33 -23.22 3.42 14.60
CA VAL A 33 -23.73 2.98 13.28
C VAL A 33 -25.06 2.25 13.40
N HIS A 34 -25.80 2.22 12.29
CA HIS A 34 -26.89 1.28 12.07
C HIS A 34 -26.41 0.16 11.15
N ILE A 35 -26.75 -1.08 11.51
CA ILE A 35 -26.51 -2.26 10.69
C ILE A 35 -27.83 -2.99 10.44
N THR A 36 -27.82 -3.89 9.46
CA THR A 36 -28.90 -4.87 9.30
C THR A 36 -28.59 -6.12 10.11
N GLY A 37 -29.44 -6.44 11.09
CA GLY A 37 -29.35 -7.66 11.89
C GLY A 37 -29.69 -8.93 11.11
N LYS A 38 -29.45 -10.10 11.71
CA LYS A 38 -29.65 -11.42 11.09
C LYS A 38 -31.06 -11.66 10.58
N SER A 39 -32.07 -11.12 11.25
CA SER A 39 -33.47 -11.24 10.81
C SER A 39 -33.91 -10.13 9.86
N GLY A 40 -32.99 -9.24 9.46
CA GLY A 40 -33.27 -8.06 8.65
C GLY A 40 -33.70 -6.83 9.47
N ILE A 41 -33.74 -6.95 10.80
CA ILE A 41 -34.11 -5.85 11.70
C ILE A 41 -32.93 -4.87 11.82
N PRO A 42 -33.15 -3.55 11.68
CA PRO A 42 -32.10 -2.57 11.92
C PRO A 42 -31.63 -2.58 13.37
N VAL A 43 -30.32 -2.64 13.60
CA VAL A 43 -29.70 -2.58 14.93
C VAL A 43 -28.77 -1.38 14.99
N SER A 44 -28.86 -0.61 16.07
CA SER A 44 -27.94 0.47 16.38
C SER A 44 -26.81 -0.08 17.24
N LEU A 45 -25.57 0.20 16.84
CA LEU A 45 -24.38 -0.17 17.59
C LEU A 45 -23.65 1.10 18.03
N ASP A 46 -23.17 1.10 19.27
CA ASP A 46 -22.27 2.13 19.78
C ASP A 46 -20.86 1.95 19.19
N LYS A 47 -20.10 3.04 19.08
CA LYS A 47 -18.74 3.06 18.51
C LYS A 47 -17.78 2.07 19.18
N GLU A 48 -18.05 1.67 20.41
CA GLU A 48 -17.25 0.71 21.18
C GLU A 48 -17.61 -0.76 20.88
N GLU A 49 -18.75 -1.02 20.25
CA GLU A 49 -19.21 -2.38 19.92
C GLU A 49 -18.60 -2.92 18.64
N TYR A 50 -18.02 -2.06 17.80
CA TYR A 50 -17.54 -2.44 16.49
C TYR A 50 -16.20 -1.80 16.11
N MET A 51 -15.53 -2.41 15.15
CA MET A 51 -14.36 -1.89 14.45
C MET A 51 -14.73 -1.66 12.99
N GLU A 52 -14.44 -0.47 12.46
CA GLU A 52 -14.63 -0.18 11.05
C GLU A 52 -13.67 -1.01 10.20
N LEU A 53 -14.22 -1.78 9.27
CA LEU A 53 -13.46 -2.45 8.23
C LEU A 53 -13.48 -1.54 7.01
N SER A 54 -12.37 -0.85 6.78
CA SER A 54 -12.16 -0.11 5.54
C SER A 54 -12.29 -1.07 4.36
N THR A 55 -13.25 -0.83 3.47
CA THR A 55 -13.37 -1.57 2.20
C THR A 55 -12.40 -1.10 1.13
N GLU A 56 -11.37 -0.35 1.52
CA GLU A 56 -10.23 -0.17 0.65
C GLU A 56 -9.62 -1.55 0.42
N PRO A 57 -9.45 -2.00 -0.84
CA PRO A 57 -8.72 -3.22 -1.08
C PRO A 57 -7.35 -3.04 -0.42
N GLU A 58 -7.10 -3.83 0.62
CA GLU A 58 -5.75 -3.99 1.14
C GLU A 58 -4.97 -4.56 -0.03
N ALA A 59 -4.22 -3.68 -0.72
CA ALA A 59 -3.44 -4.05 -1.89
C ALA A 59 -2.63 -5.29 -1.51
N PRO A 60 -2.61 -6.35 -2.34
CA PRO A 60 -1.97 -7.60 -1.99
C PRO A 60 -0.59 -7.29 -1.45
N GLN A 61 -0.39 -7.58 -0.16
CA GLN A 61 0.91 -7.50 0.49
C GLN A 61 1.74 -8.64 -0.09
N GLU A 62 2.27 -8.45 -1.31
CA GLU A 62 3.42 -9.21 -1.75
C GLU A 62 4.49 -9.06 -0.67
N ASN A 63 5.26 -10.11 -0.40
CA ASN A 63 6.41 -10.08 0.50
C ASN A 63 7.51 -9.18 -0.09
N VAL A 64 7.26 -7.87 -0.15
CA VAL A 64 8.19 -6.89 -0.64
C VAL A 64 9.22 -6.70 0.47
N PRO A 65 10.51 -6.96 0.22
CA PRO A 65 11.54 -6.75 1.22
C PRO A 65 11.50 -5.30 1.67
N ASP A 66 11.50 -5.09 2.99
CA ASP A 66 11.66 -3.77 3.55
C ASP A 66 13.08 -3.29 3.26
N ARG A 67 13.20 -2.19 2.51
CA ARG A 67 14.48 -1.67 2.04
C ARG A 67 14.70 -0.27 2.60
N ASP A 68 15.93 0.01 2.98
CA ASP A 68 16.40 1.32 3.43
C ASP A 68 16.54 2.29 2.22
N ILE A 69 15.41 2.70 1.66
CA ILE A 69 15.32 3.75 0.62
C ILE A 69 14.32 4.80 1.10
N HIS A 70 14.81 6.02 1.22
CA HIS A 70 14.05 7.15 1.75
C HIS A 70 13.87 8.25 0.70
N VAL A 71 12.92 9.15 0.97
CA VAL A 71 12.76 10.36 0.15
C VAL A 71 14.04 11.19 0.20
N GLY A 72 14.51 11.63 -0.97
CA GLY A 72 15.75 12.36 -1.14
C GLY A 72 16.94 11.49 -1.55
N ASP A 73 16.86 10.17 -1.33
CA ASP A 73 17.94 9.26 -1.70
C ASP A 73 18.15 9.23 -3.22
N ILE A 74 19.42 9.11 -3.61
CA ILE A 74 19.81 8.81 -4.98
C ILE A 74 19.94 7.29 -5.10
N VAL A 75 19.32 6.75 -6.14
CA VAL A 75 19.36 5.33 -6.47
C VAL A 75 19.87 5.14 -7.89
N GLN A 76 20.50 3.99 -8.13
CA GLN A 76 20.86 3.54 -9.46
C GLN A 76 19.97 2.38 -9.90
N HIS A 77 19.50 2.42 -11.15
CA HIS A 77 18.86 1.28 -11.76
C HIS A 77 19.91 0.29 -12.25
N PHE A 78 19.65 -1.03 -12.20
CA PHE A 78 20.62 -2.07 -12.55
C PHE A 78 21.26 -1.92 -13.94
N LYS A 79 20.52 -1.34 -14.90
CA LYS A 79 21.04 -1.03 -16.25
C LYS A 79 22.18 0.00 -16.25
N ARG A 80 22.45 0.66 -15.12
CA ARG A 80 23.60 1.54 -14.97
C ARG A 80 24.92 0.78 -15.22
N GLU A 81 24.96 -0.53 -15.00
CA GLU A 81 26.12 -1.37 -15.33
C GLU A 81 26.50 -1.34 -16.82
N TRP A 82 25.61 -0.91 -17.72
CA TRP A 82 25.86 -0.86 -19.17
C TRP A 82 26.26 0.51 -19.68
N VAL A 83 26.27 1.53 -18.83
CA VAL A 83 26.62 2.89 -19.19
C VAL A 83 27.89 3.33 -18.49
N SER A 84 28.52 4.39 -18.99
CA SER A 84 29.71 4.96 -18.37
C SER A 84 29.39 5.49 -16.97
N ALA A 85 30.21 5.15 -15.99
CA ALA A 85 30.10 5.66 -14.62
C ALA A 85 30.21 7.19 -14.53
N GLN A 86 30.76 7.86 -15.55
CA GLN A 86 30.89 9.31 -15.62
C GLN A 86 29.57 10.01 -16.00
N THR A 87 28.56 9.29 -16.47
CA THR A 87 27.25 9.86 -16.78
C THR A 87 26.28 9.67 -15.63
N SER A 88 25.24 10.48 -15.59
CA SER A 88 24.10 10.32 -14.69
C SER A 88 23.00 9.41 -15.24
N GLU A 89 23.23 8.75 -16.38
CA GLU A 89 22.26 7.86 -16.99
C GLU A 89 21.94 6.69 -16.03
N TYR A 90 20.65 6.38 -15.91
CA TYR A 90 20.11 5.43 -14.93
C TYR A 90 20.32 5.79 -13.44
N LEU A 91 20.71 7.03 -13.12
CA LEU A 91 20.57 7.57 -11.76
C LEU A 91 19.22 8.26 -11.60
N TYR A 92 18.64 8.09 -10.43
CA TYR A 92 17.36 8.67 -10.07
C TYR A 92 17.36 9.19 -8.64
N LYS A 93 16.59 10.25 -8.38
CA LYS A 93 16.30 10.74 -7.04
C LYS A 93 14.90 10.36 -6.62
N VAL A 94 14.74 9.75 -5.45
CA VAL A 94 13.42 9.46 -4.87
C VAL A 94 12.80 10.75 -4.37
N LEU A 95 11.61 11.08 -4.86
CA LEU A 95 10.91 12.33 -4.54
C LEU A 95 9.80 12.11 -3.50
N ALA A 96 9.06 11.02 -3.61
CA ALA A 96 7.95 10.71 -2.71
C ALA A 96 7.55 9.24 -2.80
N PHE A 97 6.84 8.78 -1.77
CA PHE A 97 5.98 7.60 -1.82
C PHE A 97 4.54 8.09 -1.93
N ALA A 98 3.77 7.50 -2.84
CA ALA A 98 2.38 7.88 -3.10
C ALA A 98 1.47 6.66 -3.02
N GLN A 99 0.17 6.91 -2.83
CA GLN A 99 -0.87 5.90 -2.92
C GLN A 99 -1.79 6.27 -4.08
N HIS A 100 -2.02 5.31 -4.98
CA HIS A 100 -2.96 5.48 -6.08
C HIS A 100 -4.38 5.47 -5.54
N THR A 101 -5.12 6.56 -5.70
CA THR A 101 -6.40 6.80 -5.03
C THR A 101 -7.50 5.81 -5.41
N GLU A 102 -7.48 5.32 -6.65
CA GLU A 102 -8.52 4.46 -7.19
C GLU A 102 -8.25 2.97 -6.94
N THR A 103 -7.00 2.58 -6.68
CA THR A 103 -6.59 1.17 -6.57
C THR A 103 -5.96 0.83 -5.23
N GLY A 104 -5.55 1.84 -4.44
CA GLY A 104 -4.78 1.67 -3.21
C GLY A 104 -3.31 1.30 -3.46
N GLU A 105 -2.85 1.17 -4.71
CA GLU A 105 -1.49 0.72 -5.02
C GLU A 105 -0.45 1.73 -4.53
N ARG A 106 0.56 1.23 -3.79
CA ARG A 106 1.71 2.06 -3.39
C ARG A 106 2.63 2.29 -4.58
N LEU A 107 3.03 3.54 -4.77
CA LEU A 107 3.91 3.99 -5.84
C LEU A 107 5.17 4.66 -5.27
N VAL A 108 6.28 4.54 -5.99
CA VAL A 108 7.47 5.36 -5.81
C VAL A 108 7.48 6.42 -6.90
N ILE A 109 7.59 7.69 -6.49
CA ILE A 109 7.75 8.83 -7.38
C ILE A 109 9.23 9.22 -7.37
N TYR A 110 9.86 9.23 -8.54
CA TYR A 110 11.30 9.47 -8.67
C TYR A 110 11.63 10.23 -9.94
N GLN A 111 12.75 10.95 -9.94
CA GLN A 111 13.20 11.80 -11.02
C GLN A 111 14.52 11.30 -11.60
N ALA A 112 14.60 11.20 -12.93
CA ALA A 112 15.85 10.94 -13.64
C ALA A 112 16.87 12.06 -13.39
N MET A 113 18.11 11.72 -13.08
CA MET A 113 19.20 12.70 -12.90
C MET A 113 19.95 13.03 -14.21
N TYR A 114 19.33 12.71 -15.35
CA TYR A 114 19.83 12.95 -16.69
C TYR A 114 18.73 13.56 -17.55
N THR A 115 19.10 14.34 -18.56
CA THR A 115 18.16 15.04 -19.45
C THR A 115 17.17 14.05 -20.10
N PRO A 116 15.86 14.36 -20.14
CA PRO A 116 15.21 15.62 -19.80
C PRO A 116 14.73 15.73 -18.33
N PHE A 117 15.36 15.03 -17.38
CA PHE A 117 15.00 15.01 -15.96
C PHE A 117 13.55 14.55 -15.70
N LYS A 118 13.13 13.54 -16.46
CA LYS A 118 11.77 12.98 -16.41
C LYS A 118 11.42 12.49 -15.01
N ILE A 119 10.22 12.85 -14.55
CA ILE A 119 9.60 12.31 -13.35
C ILE A 119 8.77 11.08 -13.73
N CYS A 120 8.91 10.02 -12.96
CA CYS A 120 8.27 8.73 -13.17
C CYS A 120 7.56 8.27 -11.90
N ALA A 121 6.46 7.54 -12.08
CA ALA A 121 5.81 6.75 -11.05
C ALA A 121 6.00 5.27 -11.37
N ARG A 122 6.25 4.43 -10.35
CA ARG A 122 6.36 2.98 -10.49
C ARG A 122 5.73 2.28 -9.30
N PRO A 123 5.05 1.14 -9.47
CA PRO A 123 4.62 0.28 -8.37
C PRO A 123 5.74 0.03 -7.36
N TYR A 124 5.42 0.17 -6.08
CA TYR A 124 6.37 0.03 -4.98
C TYR A 124 7.03 -1.34 -4.99
N ALA A 125 6.23 -2.41 -5.13
CA ALA A 125 6.72 -3.78 -5.22
C ALA A 125 7.74 -3.94 -6.36
N MET A 126 7.42 -3.45 -7.57
CA MET A 126 8.31 -3.49 -8.72
C MET A 126 9.54 -2.57 -8.62
N PHE A 127 9.51 -1.57 -7.75
CA PHE A 127 10.66 -0.70 -7.50
C PHE A 127 11.62 -1.36 -6.50
N MET A 128 11.08 -2.01 -5.47
CA MET A 128 11.83 -2.69 -4.42
C MET A 128 12.29 -4.11 -4.80
N SER A 129 11.78 -4.66 -5.92
CA SER A 129 12.06 -6.04 -6.32
C SER A 129 13.53 -6.31 -6.67
N GLU A 130 13.90 -7.59 -6.60
CA GLU A 130 15.15 -8.10 -7.15
C GLU A 130 15.19 -7.97 -8.68
N VAL A 131 16.41 -7.98 -9.24
CA VAL A 131 16.60 -8.10 -10.68
C VAL A 131 16.17 -9.51 -11.10
N ASP A 132 15.53 -9.59 -12.25
CA ASP A 132 15.24 -10.86 -12.90
C ASP A 132 16.54 -11.41 -13.50
N HIS A 133 17.25 -12.25 -12.74
CA HIS A 133 18.52 -12.83 -13.17
C HIS A 133 18.37 -13.98 -14.18
N GLU A 134 17.16 -14.50 -14.43
CA GLU A 134 16.93 -15.38 -15.57
C GLU A 134 16.99 -14.58 -16.87
N LYS A 135 16.42 -13.38 -16.86
CA LYS A 135 16.44 -12.46 -18.00
C LYS A 135 17.75 -11.67 -18.12
N TYR A 136 18.39 -11.35 -17.01
CA TYR A 136 19.60 -10.54 -16.92
C TYR A 136 20.69 -11.27 -16.10
N PRO A 137 21.24 -12.37 -16.63
CA PRO A 137 22.17 -13.23 -15.87
C PRO A 137 23.49 -12.54 -15.50
N ASP A 138 23.95 -11.59 -16.33
CA ASP A 138 25.25 -10.93 -16.14
C ASP A 138 25.19 -9.70 -15.22
N VAL A 139 23.98 -9.29 -14.79
CA VAL A 139 23.81 -8.13 -13.92
C VAL A 139 24.21 -8.50 -12.49
N LYS A 140 25.12 -7.73 -11.92
CA LYS A 140 25.66 -7.97 -10.57
C LYS A 140 24.80 -7.35 -9.48
N GLN A 141 24.11 -6.26 -9.81
CA GLN A 141 23.20 -5.58 -8.90
C GLN A 141 22.05 -6.52 -8.52
N LYS A 142 21.80 -6.66 -7.21
CA LYS A 142 20.81 -7.60 -6.70
C LYS A 142 19.39 -7.09 -6.90
N TYR A 143 19.18 -5.80 -6.65
CA TYR A 143 17.87 -5.18 -6.74
C TYR A 143 17.73 -4.27 -7.94
N ARG A 144 16.50 -4.09 -8.44
CA ARG A 144 16.26 -3.24 -9.61
C ARG A 144 16.76 -1.82 -9.42
N PHE A 145 16.59 -1.30 -8.21
CA PHE A 145 17.11 -0.02 -7.76
C PHE A 145 17.92 -0.23 -6.49
N GLU A 146 19.10 0.38 -6.41
CA GLU A 146 19.92 0.36 -5.20
C GLU A 146 20.37 1.78 -4.85
N LYS A 147 20.33 2.10 -3.56
CA LYS A 147 20.82 3.38 -3.05
C LYS A 147 22.32 3.50 -3.34
N ILE A 148 22.74 4.64 -3.86
CA ILE A 148 24.16 4.94 -3.94
C ILE A 148 24.60 5.46 -2.58
N SER A 149 25.58 4.79 -1.97
CA SER A 149 26.27 5.32 -0.80
C SER A 149 27.05 6.55 -1.25
N SER A 150 26.73 7.72 -0.70
CA SER A 150 27.55 8.92 -0.83
C SER A 150 28.78 8.82 0.06
#